data_AF-A0A355SHL9-F1
#
_entry.id   AF-A0A355SHL9-F1
#
_cell.length_a   1.000
_cell.length_b   1.000
_cell.length_c   1.000
_cell.angle_alpha   90.00
_cell.angle_beta   90.00
_cell.angle_gamma   90.00
#
_symmetry.space_group_name_H-M   'P 1'
#
loop_
_entity.id
_entity.type
_entity.pdbx_description
1 polymer ?
#
loop_
_entity_poly.entity_id
_entity_poly.type
_entity_poly.pdbx_seq_one_letter_code
_entity_poly.pdbx_strand_id
1 'polypeptide(L)'
;MAVSFLVPFYILKLLKGYFLFYHIINTYFLYTCIAAGCLQREAMKIYRSLSKSIDEARYKLSFIVGRETNDLDEKEIIRAAVETVAENTSDGVIAPMLYAMIGGAPLAFLYKMVNTMDSMLGYLNQKYKYIGFFPAKTDDLFNYLPSRLTGIIMCISSALRFNVSDGLRIMIRDRKNHKSPNCAYPEGAVAGLLGVQLGGDNIYFGEVVKKPKIGDRIRELERDDIKKAVEIMYRSEILAAFIYFILLQVIL
;
A
#
# COMPACT_ATOMS: atom_id res chain seq x y z
N MET A 1 -12.67 -10.22 12.77
CA MET A 1 -13.31 -9.89 11.47
C MET A 1 -14.79 -9.55 11.61
N ALA A 2 -15.66 -10.41 12.17
CA ALA A 2 -17.08 -10.07 12.30
C ALA A 2 -17.33 -8.79 13.11
N VAL A 3 -16.65 -8.62 14.25
CA VAL A 3 -16.80 -7.43 15.11
C VAL A 3 -16.44 -6.13 14.39
N SER A 4 -15.36 -6.10 13.60
CA SER A 4 -14.93 -4.90 12.88
C SER A 4 -15.93 -4.47 11.79
N PHE A 5 -16.71 -5.41 11.24
CA PHE A 5 -17.83 -5.07 10.35
C PHE A 5 -19.09 -4.68 11.13
N LEU A 6 -19.49 -5.49 12.11
CA LEU A 6 -20.79 -5.37 12.78
C LEU A 6 -20.90 -4.09 13.61
N VAL A 7 -19.83 -3.67 14.28
CA VAL A 7 -19.84 -2.45 15.12
C VAL A 7 -20.15 -1.20 14.29
N PRO A 8 -19.37 -0.83 13.25
CA PRO A 8 -19.69 0.33 12.43
C PRO A 8 -21.03 0.16 11.69
N PHE A 9 -21.39 -1.06 11.28
CA PHE A 9 -22.68 -1.33 10.63
C PHE A 9 -23.87 -0.98 11.54
N TYR A 10 -23.89 -1.50 12.77
CA TYR A 10 -24.99 -1.24 13.70
C TYR A 10 -25.02 0.20 14.19
N ILE A 11 -23.87 0.84 14.44
CA ILE A 11 -23.81 2.26 14.78
C ILE A 11 -24.45 3.10 13.67
N LEU A 12 -24.06 2.90 12.41
CA LEU A 12 -24.62 3.64 11.28
C LEU A 12 -26.09 3.32 11.03
N LYS A 13 -26.52 2.06 11.25
CA LYS A 13 -27.92 1.65 11.15
C LYS A 13 -28.80 2.38 12.17
N LEU A 14 -28.33 2.51 13.42
CA LEU A 14 -29.03 3.25 14.47
C LEU A 14 -29.12 4.75 14.17
N LEU A 15 -28.09 5.31 13.52
CA LEU A 15 -28.03 6.73 13.16
C LEU A 15 -28.78 7.07 11.87
N LYS A 16 -29.38 6.10 11.16
CA LYS A 16 -30.03 6.33 9.85
C LYS A 16 -31.14 7.40 9.88
N GLY A 17 -31.83 7.58 11.02
CA GLY A 17 -32.84 8.62 11.21
C GLY A 17 -32.27 10.03 11.51
N TYR A 18 -30.97 10.13 11.80
CA TYR A 18 -30.28 11.35 12.20
C TYR A 18 -29.26 11.77 11.13
N PHE A 19 -29.75 12.38 10.04
CA PHE A 19 -28.95 12.69 8.83
C PHE A 19 -27.56 13.28 9.14
N LEU A 20 -27.49 14.35 9.94
CA LEU A 20 -26.23 15.02 10.26
C LEU A 20 -25.26 14.09 11.00
N PHE A 21 -25.73 13.40 12.05
CA PHE A 21 -24.91 12.50 12.86
C PHE A 21 -24.44 11.29 12.06
N TYR A 22 -25.30 10.73 11.21
CA TYR A 22 -24.93 9.65 10.30
C TYR A 22 -23.74 10.04 9.43
N HIS A 23 -23.80 11.19 8.76
CA HIS A 23 -22.73 11.61 7.85
C HIS A 23 -21.44 12.00 8.58
N ILE A 24 -21.52 12.62 9.76
CA ILE A 24 -20.33 12.93 10.58
C ILE A 24 -19.62 11.63 10.98
N ILE A 25 -20.35 10.67 11.55
CA ILE A 25 -19.77 9.41 12.02
C ILE A 25 -19.26 8.55 10.85
N ASN A 26 -20.02 8.47 9.75
CA ASN A 26 -19.58 7.71 8.56
C ASN A 26 -18.31 8.31 7.96
N THR A 27 -18.24 9.64 7.84
CA THR A 27 -17.04 10.33 7.33
C THR A 27 -15.84 10.09 8.24
N TYR A 28 -16.02 10.19 9.55
CA TYR A 28 -14.97 9.91 10.53
C TYR A 28 -14.47 8.46 10.43
N PHE A 29 -15.38 7.49 10.34
CA PHE A 29 -15.05 6.09 10.15
C PHE A 29 -14.24 5.84 8.87
N LEU A 30 -14.67 6.39 7.73
CA LEU A 30 -13.92 6.27 6.47
C LEU A 30 -12.54 6.91 6.56
N TYR A 31 -12.44 8.11 7.15
CA TYR A 31 -11.18 8.81 7.38
C TYR A 31 -10.19 7.94 8.18
N THR A 32 -10.64 7.22 9.22
CA THR A 32 -9.76 6.34 10.01
C THR A 32 -9.26 5.10 9.26
N CYS A 33 -9.89 4.72 8.15
CA CYS A 33 -9.48 3.55 7.35
C CYS A 33 -8.40 3.87 6.31
N ILE A 34 -8.31 5.14 5.85
CA ILE A 34 -7.43 5.57 4.76
C ILE A 34 -6.13 6.13 5.33
N ALA A 35 -4.99 5.56 4.95
CA ALA A 35 -3.69 5.80 5.58
C ALA A 35 -2.76 6.75 4.80
N ALA A 36 -3.19 7.35 3.70
CA ALA A 36 -2.34 8.14 2.78
C ALA A 36 -1.48 9.20 3.50
N GLY A 37 -2.10 10.02 4.36
CA GLY A 37 -1.38 11.04 5.13
C GLY A 37 -0.39 10.48 6.15
N CYS A 38 -0.66 9.30 6.74
CA CYS A 38 0.28 8.65 7.64
C CYS A 38 1.50 8.12 6.87
N LEU A 39 1.23 7.40 5.77
CA LEU A 39 2.26 6.83 4.91
C LEU A 39 3.19 7.91 4.34
N GLN A 40 2.63 9.02 3.85
CA GLN A 40 3.40 10.19 3.43
C GLN A 40 4.32 10.69 4.55
N ARG A 41 3.79 10.90 5.76
CA ARG A 41 4.59 11.43 6.88
C ARG A 41 5.76 10.52 7.22
N GLU A 42 5.54 9.22 7.30
CA GLU A 42 6.62 8.27 7.61
C GLU A 42 7.66 8.20 6.48
N ALA A 43 7.22 8.12 5.22
CA ALA A 43 8.13 8.16 4.06
C ALA A 43 8.97 9.45 4.03
N MET A 44 8.35 10.60 4.34
CA MET A 44 9.04 11.89 4.36
C MET A 44 10.00 12.06 5.54
N LYS A 45 9.80 11.35 6.66
CA LYS A 45 10.81 11.28 7.73
C LYS A 45 12.08 10.61 7.21
N ILE A 46 11.96 9.45 6.57
CA ILE A 46 13.10 8.72 5.98
C ILE A 46 13.80 9.61 4.93
N TYR A 47 13.02 10.21 4.02
CA TYR A 47 13.55 11.15 3.04
C TYR A 47 14.40 12.24 3.71
N ARG A 48 13.92 12.89 4.77
CA ARG A 48 14.63 13.97 5.46
C ARG A 48 15.85 13.46 6.24
N SER A 49 15.77 12.28 6.83
CA SER A 49 16.88 11.69 7.61
C SER A 49 18.05 11.27 6.71
N LEU A 50 17.81 10.86 5.45
CA LEU A 50 18.89 10.53 4.49
C LEU A 50 19.91 11.65 4.27
N SER A 51 19.51 12.93 4.37
CA SER A 51 20.45 14.06 4.29
C SER A 51 21.19 14.38 5.60
N LYS A 52 20.87 13.68 6.69
CA LYS A 52 21.43 13.96 8.03
C LYS A 52 22.29 12.80 8.51
N SER A 53 21.75 11.59 8.48
CA SER A 53 22.40 10.38 8.96
C SER A 53 21.75 9.15 8.34
N ILE A 54 22.57 8.25 7.81
CA ILE A 54 22.13 6.93 7.33
C ILE A 54 21.52 6.14 8.49
N ASP A 55 22.12 6.16 9.68
CA ASP A 55 21.60 5.43 10.84
C ASP A 55 20.24 5.96 11.30
N GLU A 56 20.03 7.28 11.25
CA GLU A 56 18.71 7.86 11.51
C GLU A 56 17.69 7.38 10.46
N ALA A 57 18.08 7.34 9.19
CA ALA A 57 17.21 6.86 8.11
C ALA A 57 16.86 5.36 8.27
N ARG A 58 17.82 4.50 8.65
CA ARG A 58 17.61 3.07 8.98
C ARG A 58 16.63 2.90 10.14
N TYR A 59 16.80 3.72 11.18
CA TYR A 59 15.91 3.72 12.34
C TYR A 59 14.51 4.19 11.98
N LYS A 60 14.35 5.22 11.14
CA LYS A 60 13.00 5.64 10.68
C LYS A 60 12.36 4.60 9.76
N LEU A 61 13.15 3.96 8.91
CA LEU A 61 12.68 2.92 7.99
C LEU A 61 12.15 1.70 8.75
N SER A 62 12.78 1.28 9.85
CA SER A 62 12.38 0.08 10.61
C SER A 62 10.96 0.13 11.18
N PHE A 63 10.36 1.33 11.30
CA PHE A 63 8.96 1.47 11.73
C PHE A 63 7.93 1.10 10.66
N ILE A 64 8.33 1.06 9.38
CA ILE A 64 7.41 0.85 8.25
C ILE A 64 7.79 -0.34 7.35
N VAL A 65 8.86 -1.06 7.69
CA VAL A 65 9.27 -2.29 7.00
C VAL A 65 9.36 -3.45 7.97
N GLY A 66 9.02 -4.66 7.49
CA GLY A 66 9.21 -5.89 8.26
C GLY A 66 10.62 -6.51 8.13
N ARG A 67 11.52 -5.90 7.34
CA ARG A 67 12.89 -6.39 7.10
C ARG A 67 13.89 -5.73 8.04
N GLU A 68 15.04 -6.34 8.24
CA GLU A 68 16.12 -5.72 9.02
C GLU A 68 16.72 -4.53 8.27
N THR A 69 17.01 -3.45 9.01
CA THR A 69 17.48 -2.19 8.43
C THR A 69 18.90 -1.79 8.81
N ASN A 70 19.53 -2.47 9.79
CA ASN A 70 20.78 -2.03 10.41
C ASN A 70 21.95 -1.92 9.43
N ASP A 71 22.01 -2.81 8.43
CA ASP A 71 23.12 -2.88 7.49
C ASP A 71 22.79 -2.29 6.10
N LEU A 72 21.58 -1.76 5.90
CA LEU A 72 21.15 -1.28 4.59
C LEU A 72 21.95 -0.05 4.16
N ASP A 73 22.47 -0.05 2.94
CA ASP A 73 23.06 1.16 2.37
C ASP A 73 21.99 2.21 2.00
N GLU A 74 22.42 3.41 1.59
CA GLU A 74 21.49 4.48 1.21
C GLU A 74 20.51 4.06 0.10
N LYS A 75 20.97 3.32 -0.91
CA LYS A 75 20.13 2.89 -2.04
C LYS A 75 19.13 1.83 -1.60
N GLU A 76 19.52 0.94 -0.70
CA GLU A 76 18.64 -0.06 -0.11
C GLU A 76 17.58 0.58 0.79
N ILE A 77 17.92 1.64 1.53
CA ILE A 77 16.95 2.42 2.31
C ILE A 77 15.94 3.08 1.38
N ILE A 78 16.40 3.74 0.31
CA ILE A 78 15.54 4.37 -0.69
C ILE A 78 14.64 3.33 -1.35
N ARG A 79 15.22 2.20 -1.79
CA ARG A 79 14.49 1.08 -2.40
C ARG A 79 13.38 0.59 -1.47
N ALA A 80 13.71 0.30 -0.22
CA ALA A 80 12.77 -0.19 0.76
C ALA A 80 11.65 0.82 1.03
N ALA A 81 11.96 2.12 1.12
CA ALA A 81 10.94 3.16 1.27
C ALA A 81 10.01 3.26 0.05
N VAL A 82 10.54 3.18 -1.17
CA VAL A 82 9.75 3.19 -2.41
C VAL A 82 8.86 1.96 -2.52
N GLU A 83 9.39 0.77 -2.23
CA GLU A 83 8.63 -0.49 -2.15
C GLU A 83 7.47 -0.36 -1.15
N THR A 84 7.76 0.10 0.07
CA THR A 84 6.74 0.28 1.10
C THR A 84 5.64 1.25 0.70
N VAL A 85 6.00 2.39 0.09
CA VAL A 85 4.98 3.35 -0.38
C VAL A 85 4.15 2.75 -1.51
N ALA A 86 4.76 2.04 -2.45
CA ALA A 86 4.06 1.39 -3.55
C ALA A 86 3.05 0.35 -3.03
N GLU A 87 3.52 -0.61 -2.22
CA GLU A 87 2.70 -1.66 -1.61
C GLU A 87 1.56 -1.07 -0.77
N ASN A 88 1.86 -0.13 0.14
CA ASN A 88 0.87 0.46 1.03
C ASN A 88 -0.05 1.47 0.34
N THR A 89 0.23 1.90 -0.89
CA THR A 89 -0.77 2.60 -1.70
C THR A 89 -1.93 1.67 -2.05
N SER A 90 -1.65 0.38 -2.32
CA SER A 90 -2.71 -0.61 -2.46
C SER A 90 -3.43 -0.81 -1.14
N ASP A 91 -2.68 -1.19 -0.12
CA ASP A 91 -3.26 -1.74 1.11
C ASP A 91 -3.83 -0.68 2.05
N GLY A 92 -3.17 0.47 2.12
CA GLY A 92 -3.53 1.55 3.02
C GLY A 92 -4.46 2.60 2.42
N VAL A 93 -4.60 2.64 1.09
CA VAL A 93 -5.30 3.75 0.41
C VAL A 93 -6.37 3.24 -0.55
N ILE A 94 -5.98 2.60 -1.65
CA ILE A 94 -6.92 2.23 -2.70
C ILE A 94 -7.86 1.09 -2.25
N ALA A 95 -7.37 0.06 -1.58
CA ALA A 95 -8.21 -1.03 -1.13
C ALA A 95 -9.27 -0.56 -0.10
N PRO A 96 -8.93 0.18 0.98
CA PRO A 96 -9.95 0.76 1.87
C PRO A 96 -10.97 1.62 1.14
N MET A 97 -10.53 2.43 0.16
CA MET A 97 -11.44 3.21 -0.68
C MET A 97 -12.38 2.31 -1.46
N LEU A 98 -11.89 1.29 -2.17
CA LEU A 98 -12.72 0.37 -2.96
C LEU A 98 -13.77 -0.34 -2.10
N TYR A 99 -13.38 -0.86 -0.92
CA TYR A 99 -14.33 -1.47 0.01
C TYR A 99 -15.35 -0.46 0.56
N ALA A 100 -14.93 0.79 0.80
CA ALA A 100 -15.85 1.86 1.16
C ALA A 100 -16.87 2.18 0.05
N MET A 101 -16.47 2.13 -1.22
CA MET A 101 -17.39 2.36 -2.34
C MET A 101 -18.44 1.25 -2.45
N ILE A 102 -18.08 0.00 -2.12
CA ILE A 102 -18.97 -1.16 -2.24
C ILE A 102 -19.98 -1.23 -1.08
N GLY A 103 -19.54 -0.95 0.15
CA GLY A 103 -20.37 -1.19 1.33
C GLY A 103 -20.18 -0.18 2.47
N GLY A 104 -19.65 0.99 2.17
CA GLY A 104 -19.43 2.07 3.13
C GLY A 104 -18.39 1.73 4.19
N ALA A 105 -18.44 2.48 5.30
CA ALA A 105 -17.53 2.29 6.43
C ALA A 105 -17.45 0.83 6.95
N PRO A 106 -18.53 0.04 7.04
CA PRO A 106 -18.44 -1.33 7.53
C PRO A 106 -17.49 -2.23 6.72
N LEU A 107 -17.54 -2.17 5.39
CA LEU A 107 -16.63 -2.94 4.55
C LEU A 107 -15.20 -2.39 4.58
N ALA A 108 -15.03 -1.07 4.66
CA ALA A 108 -13.70 -0.47 4.82
C ALA A 108 -13.03 -0.95 6.13
N PHE A 109 -13.77 -1.00 7.24
CA PHE A 109 -13.28 -1.54 8.51
C PHE A 109 -13.00 -3.04 8.46
N LEU A 110 -13.84 -3.82 7.78
CA LEU A 110 -13.60 -5.25 7.59
C LEU A 110 -12.27 -5.47 6.88
N TYR A 111 -12.06 -4.79 5.75
CA TYR A 111 -10.81 -4.86 5.01
C TYR A 111 -9.62 -4.38 5.85
N LYS A 112 -9.74 -3.23 6.53
CA LYS A 112 -8.65 -2.69 7.34
C LYS A 112 -8.24 -3.65 8.46
N MET A 113 -9.19 -4.36 9.06
CA MET A 113 -8.91 -5.41 10.03
C MET A 113 -8.17 -6.60 9.40
N VAL A 114 -8.56 -7.05 8.20
CA VAL A 114 -7.86 -8.13 7.48
C VAL A 114 -6.40 -7.74 7.25
N ASN A 115 -6.16 -6.54 6.69
CA ASN A 115 -4.82 -6.03 6.41
C ASN A 115 -3.97 -5.84 7.68
N THR A 116 -4.59 -5.33 8.76
CA THR A 116 -3.91 -5.15 10.05
C THR A 116 -3.52 -6.51 10.67
N MET A 117 -4.40 -7.50 10.53
CA MET A 117 -4.14 -8.86 11.04
C MET A 117 -2.98 -9.53 10.30
N ASP A 118 -2.85 -9.32 8.99
CA ASP A 118 -1.68 -9.82 8.24
C ASP A 118 -0.38 -9.14 8.68
N SER A 119 -0.38 -7.80 8.81
CA SER A 119 0.81 -7.07 9.28
C SER A 119 1.28 -7.48 10.69
N MET A 120 0.34 -7.85 11.58
CA MET A 120 0.64 -8.23 12.96
C MET A 120 0.96 -9.73 13.11
N LEU A 121 0.31 -10.60 12.36
CA LEU A 121 0.32 -12.05 12.61
C LEU A 121 0.78 -12.88 11.40
N GLY A 122 0.85 -12.32 10.19
CA GLY A 122 1.12 -12.99 8.92
C GLY A 122 2.53 -13.57 8.72
N TYR A 123 3.33 -13.68 9.78
CA TYR A 123 4.70 -14.16 9.70
C TYR A 123 4.76 -15.68 9.46
N LEU A 124 5.11 -16.08 8.24
CA LEU A 124 5.27 -17.48 7.83
C LEU A 124 6.67 -18.06 8.10
N ASN A 125 7.26 -17.77 9.26
CA ASN A 125 8.53 -18.37 9.68
C ASN A 125 8.34 -19.74 10.35
N GLN A 126 9.43 -20.48 10.58
CA GLN A 126 9.35 -21.84 11.17
C GLN A 126 8.56 -21.89 12.49
N LYS A 127 8.59 -20.80 13.27
CA LYS A 127 7.94 -20.70 14.58
C LYS A 127 6.45 -20.33 14.51
N TYR A 128 6.05 -19.49 13.55
CA TYR A 128 4.70 -18.90 13.48
C TYR A 128 3.87 -19.31 12.27
N LYS A 129 4.38 -20.21 11.41
CA LYS A 129 3.71 -20.67 10.18
C LYS A 129 2.21 -21.01 10.34
N TYR A 130 1.84 -21.72 11.41
CA TYR A 130 0.45 -22.12 11.65
C TYR A 130 -0.46 -20.97 12.07
N ILE A 131 0.08 -19.94 12.73
CA ILE A 131 -0.66 -18.76 13.16
C ILE A 131 -0.76 -17.75 12.02
N GLY A 132 0.31 -17.57 11.23
CA GLY A 132 0.38 -16.57 10.17
C GLY A 132 -0.26 -16.98 8.85
N PHE A 133 -0.48 -18.27 8.60
CA PHE A 133 -1.05 -18.72 7.32
C PHE A 133 -2.44 -18.18 7.05
N PHE A 134 -3.35 -18.26 8.02
CA PHE A 134 -4.72 -17.81 7.83
C PHE A 134 -4.83 -16.29 7.62
N PRO A 135 -4.17 -15.44 8.42
CA PRO A 135 -4.07 -13.99 8.14
C PRO A 135 -3.54 -13.68 6.74
N ALA A 136 -2.37 -14.23 6.38
CA ALA A 136 -1.73 -13.95 5.10
C ALA A 136 -2.57 -14.38 3.90
N LYS A 137 -3.25 -15.54 3.99
CA LYS A 137 -4.12 -16.02 2.90
C LYS A 137 -5.42 -15.23 2.79
N THR A 138 -5.94 -14.74 3.91
CA THR A 138 -7.15 -13.90 3.91
C THR A 138 -6.84 -12.54 3.33
N ASP A 139 -5.70 -11.93 3.68
CA ASP A 139 -5.25 -10.69 3.04
C ASP A 139 -5.01 -10.89 1.55
N ASP A 140 -4.27 -11.94 1.16
CA ASP A 140 -4.03 -12.27 -0.25
C ASP A 140 -5.33 -12.31 -1.07
N LEU A 141 -6.41 -12.85 -0.50
CA LEU A 141 -7.72 -12.91 -1.15
C LEU A 141 -8.39 -11.54 -1.25
N PHE A 142 -8.43 -10.78 -0.15
CA PHE A 142 -9.09 -9.47 -0.11
C PHE A 142 -8.35 -8.42 -0.94
N ASN A 143 -7.02 -8.52 -1.03
CA ASN A 143 -6.17 -7.63 -1.83
C ASN A 143 -6.02 -8.06 -3.29
N TYR A 144 -6.60 -9.20 -3.71
CA TYR A 144 -6.44 -9.70 -5.06
C TYR A 144 -6.90 -8.70 -6.13
N LEU A 145 -8.15 -8.24 -6.02
CA LEU A 145 -8.69 -7.24 -6.94
C LEU A 145 -8.08 -5.84 -6.70
N PRO A 146 -8.02 -5.33 -5.45
CA PRO A 146 -7.46 -4.01 -5.17
C PRO A 146 -6.04 -3.81 -5.70
N SER A 147 -5.11 -4.74 -5.47
CA SER A 147 -3.71 -4.58 -5.91
C SER A 147 -3.55 -4.40 -7.43
N ARG A 148 -4.36 -5.11 -8.22
CA ARG A 148 -4.39 -5.00 -9.68
C ARG A 148 -4.93 -3.65 -10.13
N LEU A 149 -6.04 -3.23 -9.53
CA LEU A 149 -6.64 -1.93 -9.81
C LEU A 149 -5.69 -0.80 -9.39
N THR A 150 -5.03 -0.92 -8.25
CA THR A 150 -4.02 0.04 -7.78
C THR A 150 -2.92 0.23 -8.82
N GLY A 151 -2.30 -0.84 -9.31
CA GLY A 151 -1.25 -0.72 -10.33
C GLY A 151 -1.75 -0.02 -11.61
N ILE A 152 -2.96 -0.33 -12.07
CA ILE A 152 -3.59 0.33 -13.23
C ILE A 152 -3.85 1.82 -12.93
N ILE A 153 -4.43 2.14 -11.78
CA ILE A 153 -4.73 3.50 -11.34
C ILE A 153 -3.44 4.31 -11.17
N MET A 154 -2.37 3.73 -10.63
CA MET A 154 -1.05 4.35 -10.56
C MET A 154 -0.55 4.75 -11.94
N CYS A 155 -0.65 3.85 -12.92
CA CYS A 155 -0.23 4.13 -14.28
C CYS A 155 -1.08 5.23 -14.94
N ILE A 156 -2.41 5.13 -14.87
CA ILE A 156 -3.32 6.11 -15.49
C ILE A 156 -3.19 7.48 -14.83
N SER A 157 -3.22 7.54 -13.49
CA SER A 157 -3.13 8.80 -12.75
C SER A 157 -1.77 9.49 -12.97
N SER A 158 -0.73 8.74 -13.31
CA SER A 158 0.61 9.24 -13.60
C SER A 158 0.82 9.69 -15.04
N ALA A 159 -0.22 9.67 -15.88
CA ALA A 159 -0.19 10.23 -17.22
C ALA A 159 0.32 11.67 -17.22
N LEU A 160 1.06 12.03 -18.27
CA LEU A 160 1.70 13.35 -18.48
C LEU A 160 2.87 13.68 -17.52
N ARG A 161 3.16 12.83 -16.53
CA ARG A 161 4.27 13.03 -15.58
C ARG A 161 5.34 11.95 -15.66
N PHE A 162 4.93 10.69 -15.86
CA PHE A 162 5.80 9.51 -15.84
C PHE A 162 5.56 8.61 -17.06
N ASN A 163 6.40 7.59 -17.24
CA ASN A 163 6.28 6.68 -18.38
C ASN A 163 5.22 5.58 -18.12
N VAL A 164 3.97 5.87 -18.51
CA VAL A 164 2.82 4.98 -18.32
C VAL A 164 2.98 3.65 -19.05
N SER A 165 3.57 3.67 -20.25
CA SER A 165 3.78 2.46 -21.05
C SER A 165 4.72 1.49 -20.34
N ASP A 166 5.83 1.99 -19.81
CA ASP A 166 6.75 1.17 -19.01
C ASP A 166 6.11 0.74 -17.69
N GLY A 167 5.36 1.61 -17.01
CA GLY A 167 4.59 1.25 -15.81
C GLY A 167 3.70 0.02 -16.01
N LEU A 168 2.84 0.05 -17.05
CA LEU A 168 1.96 -1.07 -17.37
C LEU A 168 2.73 -2.31 -17.82
N ARG A 169 3.76 -2.14 -18.66
CA ARG A 169 4.58 -3.25 -19.16
C ARG A 169 5.26 -3.98 -18.00
N ILE A 170 5.92 -3.26 -17.09
CA ILE A 170 6.63 -3.84 -15.95
C ILE A 170 5.66 -4.45 -14.94
N MET A 171 4.57 -3.75 -14.61
CA MET A 171 3.52 -4.29 -13.75
C MET A 171 3.06 -5.67 -14.23
N ILE A 172 2.77 -5.81 -15.53
CA ILE A 172 2.32 -7.10 -16.06
C ILE A 172 3.47 -8.10 -16.15
N ARG A 173 4.64 -7.71 -16.67
CA ARG A 173 5.79 -8.60 -16.85
C ARG A 173 6.22 -9.25 -15.52
N ASP A 174 6.34 -8.44 -14.47
CA ASP A 174 6.94 -8.84 -13.20
C ASP A 174 5.91 -9.14 -12.11
N ARG A 175 4.61 -9.22 -12.44
CA ARG A 175 3.51 -9.50 -11.50
C ARG A 175 3.65 -10.77 -10.64
N LYS A 176 4.55 -11.70 -11.01
CA LYS A 176 4.82 -12.95 -10.28
C LYS A 176 6.12 -12.89 -9.47
N ASN A 177 6.83 -11.76 -9.47
CA ASN A 177 8.10 -11.58 -8.80
C ASN A 177 7.90 -11.17 -7.32
N HIS A 178 6.92 -11.77 -6.65
CA HIS A 178 6.75 -11.63 -5.20
C HIS A 178 6.10 -12.90 -4.63
N LYS A 179 6.27 -13.15 -3.32
CA LYS A 179 5.67 -14.32 -2.65
C LYS A 179 4.15 -14.20 -2.56
N SER A 180 3.65 -13.00 -2.23
CA SER A 180 2.24 -12.67 -2.32
C SER A 180 1.86 -12.42 -3.78
N PRO A 181 0.69 -12.90 -4.26
CA PRO A 181 0.18 -12.64 -5.60
C PRO A 181 -0.23 -11.17 -5.85
N ASN A 182 -0.07 -10.28 -4.86
CA ASN A 182 -0.60 -8.92 -4.89
C ASN A 182 0.50 -7.84 -4.96
N CYS A 183 1.55 -7.93 -4.12
CA CYS A 183 2.52 -6.83 -3.93
C CYS A 183 3.24 -6.41 -5.22
N ALA A 184 3.53 -7.35 -6.13
CA ALA A 184 4.27 -7.05 -7.36
C ALA A 184 3.50 -6.15 -8.35
N TYR A 185 2.17 -6.03 -8.25
CA TYR A 185 1.40 -5.15 -9.12
C TYR A 185 1.70 -3.65 -8.85
N PRO A 186 1.46 -3.11 -7.64
CA PRO A 186 1.80 -1.72 -7.36
C PRO A 186 3.31 -1.46 -7.40
N GLU A 187 4.15 -2.39 -6.92
CA GLU A 187 5.61 -2.24 -7.02
C GLU A 187 6.08 -2.20 -8.48
N GLY A 188 5.57 -3.07 -9.34
CA GLY A 188 5.90 -3.11 -10.76
C GLY A 188 5.42 -1.87 -11.51
N ALA A 189 4.24 -1.35 -11.16
CA ALA A 189 3.75 -0.09 -11.71
C ALA A 189 4.69 1.07 -11.35
N VAL A 190 5.06 1.22 -10.07
CA VAL A 190 5.98 2.27 -9.62
C VAL A 190 7.38 2.10 -10.22
N ALA A 191 7.92 0.87 -10.25
CA ALA A 191 9.22 0.58 -10.83
C ALA A 191 9.28 0.98 -12.31
N GLY A 192 8.27 0.62 -13.10
CA GLY A 192 8.17 1.00 -14.52
C GLY A 192 7.93 2.49 -14.73
N LEU A 193 7.07 3.13 -13.94
CA LEU A 193 6.83 4.58 -14.02
C LEU A 193 8.08 5.41 -13.74
N LEU A 194 8.93 4.93 -12.82
CA LEU A 194 10.14 5.62 -12.39
C LEU A 194 11.39 5.20 -13.16
N GLY A 195 11.37 4.09 -13.90
CA GLY A 195 12.53 3.54 -14.62
C GLY A 195 13.60 2.97 -13.68
N VAL A 196 13.17 2.36 -12.57
CA VAL A 196 14.05 1.82 -11.51
C VAL A 196 13.79 0.34 -11.29
N GLN A 197 14.71 -0.30 -10.57
CA GLN A 197 14.58 -1.70 -10.15
C GLN A 197 14.36 -1.79 -8.64
N LEU A 198 13.31 -2.52 -8.26
CA LEU A 198 12.95 -2.89 -6.90
C LEU A 198 13.17 -4.40 -6.68
N GLY A 199 12.86 -4.88 -5.48
CA GLY A 199 13.09 -6.26 -5.06
C GLY A 199 14.57 -6.56 -4.83
N GLY A 200 14.92 -7.84 -4.87
CA GLY A 200 16.25 -8.32 -4.53
C GLY A 200 16.38 -8.79 -3.08
N ASP A 201 17.62 -9.01 -2.66
CA ASP A 201 17.92 -9.65 -1.39
C ASP A 201 17.53 -8.74 -0.21
N ASN A 202 16.98 -9.35 0.84
CA ASN A 202 16.59 -8.69 2.07
C ASN A 202 16.89 -9.62 3.25
N ILE A 203 17.23 -9.06 4.40
CA ILE A 203 17.48 -9.85 5.62
C ILE A 203 16.22 -9.81 6.50
N TYR A 204 15.80 -10.98 6.96
CA TYR A 204 14.70 -11.15 7.91
C TYR A 204 15.13 -12.12 9.00
N PHE A 205 15.14 -11.69 10.27
CA PHE A 205 15.51 -12.53 11.42
C PHE A 205 16.88 -13.21 11.26
N GLY A 206 17.87 -12.49 10.72
CA GLY A 206 19.21 -12.97 10.42
C GLY A 206 19.34 -13.82 9.15
N GLU A 207 18.24 -14.13 8.45
CA GLU A 207 18.26 -14.93 7.23
C GLU A 207 18.13 -14.08 5.96
N VAL A 208 18.99 -14.34 4.97
CA VAL A 208 18.91 -13.71 3.65
C VAL A 208 17.74 -14.33 2.86
N VAL A 209 16.70 -13.54 2.63
CA VAL A 209 15.57 -13.89 1.77
C VAL A 209 15.79 -13.30 0.39
N LYS A 210 16.17 -14.15 -0.56
CA LYS A 210 16.27 -13.77 -1.97
C LYS A 210 14.88 -13.52 -2.54
N LYS A 211 14.57 -12.28 -2.90
CA LYS A 211 13.38 -11.95 -3.69
C LYS A 211 13.78 -11.72 -5.15
N PRO A 212 12.97 -12.16 -6.12
CA PRO A 212 13.16 -11.75 -7.51
C PRO A 212 13.08 -10.22 -7.63
N LYS A 213 13.72 -9.68 -8.65
CA LYS A 213 13.74 -8.25 -8.93
C LYS A 213 12.50 -7.83 -9.70
N ILE A 214 12.05 -6.59 -9.52
CA ILE A 214 10.90 -6.00 -10.20
C ILE A 214 11.35 -4.73 -10.91
N GLY A 215 11.08 -4.62 -12.20
CA GLY A 215 11.49 -3.48 -13.01
C GLY A 215 12.89 -3.55 -13.60
N ASP A 216 13.15 -2.60 -14.50
CA ASP A 216 14.40 -2.46 -15.22
C ASP A 216 15.22 -1.31 -14.63
N ARG A 217 16.52 -1.52 -14.42
CA ARG A 217 17.44 -0.51 -13.89
C ARG A 217 17.87 0.45 -15.00
N ILE A 218 16.90 1.17 -15.59
CA ILE A 218 17.14 2.19 -16.63
C ILE A 218 17.97 3.35 -16.05
N ARG A 219 17.70 3.69 -14.79
CA ARG A 219 18.52 4.57 -13.96
C ARG A 219 18.65 4.03 -12.54
N GLU A 220 19.56 4.65 -11.79
CA GLU A 220 19.72 4.40 -10.36
C GLU A 220 18.55 4.96 -9.55
N LEU A 221 18.29 4.33 -8.40
CA LEU A 221 17.41 4.89 -7.38
C LEU A 221 18.06 6.11 -6.76
N GLU A 222 17.26 7.16 -6.61
CA GLU A 222 17.66 8.43 -6.02
C GLU A 222 16.73 8.77 -4.87
N ARG A 223 17.23 9.54 -3.92
CA ARG A 223 16.48 9.97 -2.73
C ARG A 223 15.10 10.57 -3.07
N ASP A 224 15.02 11.33 -4.16
CA ASP A 224 13.78 11.97 -4.62
C ASP A 224 12.73 10.97 -5.15
N ASP A 225 13.09 9.71 -5.40
CA ASP A 225 12.12 8.68 -5.77
C ASP A 225 11.16 8.34 -4.63
N ILE A 226 11.54 8.55 -3.36
CA ILE A 226 10.61 8.46 -2.22
C ILE A 226 9.48 9.49 -2.38
N LYS A 227 9.83 10.73 -2.77
CA LYS A 227 8.84 11.78 -3.03
C LYS A 227 7.97 11.44 -4.24
N LYS A 228 8.57 10.94 -5.32
CA LYS A 228 7.82 10.54 -6.53
C LYS A 228 6.87 9.38 -6.25
N ALA A 229 7.26 8.40 -5.42
CA ALA A 229 6.37 7.31 -5.01
C ALA A 229 5.16 7.85 -4.22
N VAL A 230 5.40 8.80 -3.30
CA VAL A 230 4.33 9.51 -2.58
C VAL A 230 3.45 10.35 -3.52
N GLU A 231 4.04 10.99 -4.53
CA GLU A 231 3.28 11.70 -5.57
C GLU A 231 2.36 10.74 -6.33
N ILE A 232 2.87 9.58 -6.78
CA ILE A 232 2.10 8.54 -7.45
C ILE A 232 0.94 8.06 -6.55
N MET A 233 1.17 7.87 -5.25
CA MET A 233 0.13 7.51 -4.28
C MET A 233 -1.01 8.55 -4.27
N TYR A 234 -0.71 9.83 -4.09
CA TYR A 234 -1.73 10.88 -4.04
C TYR A 234 -2.46 11.05 -5.38
N ARG A 235 -1.75 10.95 -6.50
CA ARG A 235 -2.38 10.97 -7.83
C ARG A 235 -3.37 9.81 -7.98
N SER A 236 -3.00 8.64 -7.47
CA SER A 236 -3.86 7.45 -7.48
C SER A 236 -5.09 7.62 -6.60
N GLU A 237 -4.91 8.16 -5.39
CA GLU A 237 -6.00 8.48 -4.46
C GLU A 237 -7.00 9.46 -5.08
N ILE A 238 -6.51 10.55 -5.68
CA ILE A 238 -7.35 11.57 -6.34
C ILE A 238 -8.12 10.95 -7.51
N LEU A 239 -7.46 10.15 -8.36
CA LEU A 239 -8.13 9.49 -9.48
C LEU A 239 -9.19 8.49 -8.99
N ALA A 240 -8.90 7.71 -7.95
CA ALA A 240 -9.88 6.79 -7.37
C ALA A 240 -11.09 7.52 -6.77
N ALA A 241 -10.87 8.63 -6.06
CA ALA A 241 -11.94 9.48 -5.54
C ALA A 241 -12.77 10.10 -6.67
N PHE A 242 -12.13 10.52 -7.77
CA PHE A 242 -12.83 11.05 -8.94
C PHE A 242 -13.68 9.97 -9.63
N ILE A 243 -13.13 8.77 -9.84
CA ILE A 243 -13.89 7.63 -10.39
C ILE A 243 -15.12 7.34 -9.52
N TYR A 244 -14.96 7.34 -8.19
CA TYR A 244 -16.08 7.14 -7.28
C TYR A 244 -17.15 8.23 -7.41
N PHE A 245 -16.73 9.51 -7.46
CA PHE A 245 -17.65 10.62 -7.65
C PHE A 245 -18.48 10.45 -8.92
N ILE A 246 -17.85 10.08 -10.05
CA ILE A 246 -18.54 9.82 -11.31
C ILE A 246 -19.52 8.63 -11.18
N LEU A 247 -19.10 7.53 -10.56
CA LEU A 247 -19.99 6.37 -10.35
C LEU A 247 -21.24 6.74 -9.55
N LEU A 248 -21.12 7.62 -8.55
CA LEU A 248 -22.28 8.10 -7.78
C LEU A 248 -23.27 8.88 -8.66
N GLN A 249 -22.80 9.67 -9.63
CA GLN A 249 -23.68 10.42 -10.55
C GLN A 249 -24.40 9.54 -11.58
N VAL A 250 -23.87 8.33 -11.84
CA VAL A 250 -24.48 7.40 -12.80
C VAL A 250 -25.52 6.49 -12.11
N ILE A 251 -25.36 6.25 -10.81
CA ILE A 251 -26.21 5.34 -10.02
C ILE A 251 -27.39 6.08 -9.36
N LEU A 252 -27.25 7.37 -9.07
CA LEU A 252 -28.29 8.25 -8.48
C LEU A 252 -29.03 9.03 -9.55
#